data_AF-A0A962WAJ2-F1
#
_entry.id   AF-A0A962WAJ2-F1
#
_cell.length_a   1.000
_cell.length_b   1.000
_cell.length_c   1.000
_cell.angle_alpha   90.00
_cell.angle_beta   90.00
_cell.angle_gamma   90.00
#
_symmetry.space_group_name_H-M   'P 1'
#
loop_
_entity.id
_entity.type
_entity.pdbx_description
1 polymer ?
#
loop_
_entity_poly.entity_id
_entity_poly.type
_entity_poly.pdbx_seq_one_letter_code
_entity_poly.pdbx_strand_id
1 'polypeptide(L)'
;FFNDLTKGAPNILKDPMGKRWYEGFETGGQAAVDATLDLITNFSQGTISESMLADYSPGSKTYESLWNSVVDIAEQYNDPGHFTAFIGFEWTSLIKGNNMHRVVIFRDDADRAKQVVPMVQTPPFGSPDPRDLWAYLEDYEQKTGGDIFAIAHNGNLSNGIMFRLSDQWNGREFDLDYVTQRAKWEPLYEATQIKGDG
;
A
#
# COMPACT_ATOMS: atom_id res chain seq x y z
N PHE A 1 -12.22 0.00 -1.78
CA PHE A 1 -12.40 -0.05 -3.23
C PHE A 1 -13.15 -1.30 -3.71
N PHE A 2 -12.57 -2.51 -3.76
CA PHE A 2 -13.22 -3.67 -4.42
C PHE A 2 -14.59 -4.06 -3.83
N ASN A 3 -14.74 -3.95 -2.50
CA ASN A 3 -16.03 -4.14 -1.84
C ASN A 3 -17.10 -3.14 -2.31
N ASP A 4 -16.71 -1.89 -2.57
CA ASP A 4 -17.62 -0.85 -3.06
C ASP A 4 -17.91 -1.04 -4.54
N LEU A 5 -16.88 -1.42 -5.31
CA LEU A 5 -17.00 -1.73 -6.74
C LEU A 5 -18.03 -2.82 -6.96
N THR A 6 -17.88 -3.98 -6.29
CA THR A 6 -18.78 -5.13 -6.46
C THR A 6 -20.19 -4.89 -5.92
N LYS A 7 -20.38 -3.94 -5.00
CA LYS A 7 -21.70 -3.53 -4.50
C LYS A 7 -22.35 -2.41 -5.30
N GLY A 8 -21.66 -1.86 -6.31
CA GLY A 8 -22.16 -0.71 -7.06
C GLY A 8 -22.36 0.53 -6.17
N ALA A 9 -21.39 0.87 -5.32
CA ALA A 9 -21.50 2.03 -4.45
C ALA A 9 -21.77 3.32 -5.25
N PRO A 10 -22.54 4.29 -4.71
CA PRO A 10 -22.96 5.47 -5.47
C PRO A 10 -21.83 6.28 -6.07
N ASN A 11 -20.68 6.37 -5.37
CA ASN A 11 -19.50 7.08 -5.87
C ASN A 11 -18.83 6.35 -7.05
N ILE A 12 -18.79 5.01 -7.01
CA ILE A 12 -18.33 4.18 -8.14
C ILE A 12 -19.23 4.37 -9.36
N LEU A 13 -20.55 4.31 -9.20
CA LEU A 13 -21.51 4.37 -10.32
C LEU A 13 -21.63 5.76 -10.94
N LYS A 14 -21.32 6.82 -10.18
CA LYS A 14 -21.31 8.20 -10.67
C LYS A 14 -20.11 8.46 -11.59
N ASP A 15 -19.00 7.77 -11.36
CA ASP A 15 -17.80 7.88 -12.18
C ASP A 15 -17.91 6.98 -13.44
N PRO A 16 -17.70 7.49 -14.67
CA PRO A 16 -17.81 6.68 -15.87
C PRO A 16 -16.83 5.50 -15.94
N MET A 17 -15.62 5.64 -15.37
CA MET A 17 -14.63 4.58 -15.31
C MET A 17 -15.04 3.53 -14.25
N GLY A 18 -15.42 3.99 -13.05
CA GLY A 18 -15.93 3.12 -11.99
C GLY A 18 -17.16 2.32 -12.43
N LYS A 19 -18.12 2.96 -13.09
CA LYS A 19 -19.33 2.33 -13.62
C LYS A 19 -19.01 1.23 -14.65
N ARG A 20 -18.10 1.48 -15.59
CA ARG A 20 -17.68 0.47 -16.58
C ARG A 20 -17.09 -0.77 -15.91
N TRP A 21 -16.26 -0.58 -14.89
CA TRP A 21 -15.72 -1.71 -14.13
C TRP A 21 -16.83 -2.48 -13.41
N TYR A 22 -17.75 -1.79 -12.73
CA TYR A 22 -18.88 -2.45 -12.07
C TYR A 22 -19.70 -3.30 -13.04
N GLU A 23 -20.08 -2.74 -14.19
CA GLU A 23 -20.85 -3.45 -15.23
C GLU A 23 -20.11 -4.71 -15.73
N GLY A 24 -18.77 -4.62 -15.86
CA GLY A 24 -17.94 -5.77 -16.22
C GLY A 24 -17.95 -6.87 -15.15
N PHE A 25 -17.83 -6.50 -13.87
CA PHE A 25 -17.90 -7.44 -12.75
C PHE A 25 -19.29 -8.09 -12.62
N GLU A 26 -20.37 -7.32 -12.79
CA GLU A 26 -21.74 -7.85 -12.77
C GLU A 26 -22.03 -8.81 -13.92
N THR A 27 -21.47 -8.53 -15.11
CA THR A 27 -21.58 -9.41 -16.27
C THR A 27 -20.83 -10.72 -16.06
N GLY A 28 -19.69 -10.68 -15.37
CA GLY A 28 -18.85 -11.84 -15.11
C GLY A 28 -18.08 -12.33 -16.36
N GLY A 29 -17.43 -13.49 -16.23
CA GLY A 29 -16.68 -14.12 -17.32
C GLY A 29 -15.59 -13.21 -17.89
N GLN A 30 -15.48 -13.16 -19.22
CA GLN A 30 -14.47 -12.34 -19.90
C GLN A 30 -14.64 -10.85 -19.62
N ALA A 31 -15.86 -10.35 -19.43
CA ALA A 31 -16.10 -8.94 -19.13
C ALA A 31 -15.50 -8.52 -17.78
N ALA A 32 -15.55 -9.40 -16.77
CA ALA A 32 -14.91 -9.17 -15.49
C ALA A 32 -13.37 -9.20 -15.59
N VAL A 33 -12.83 -10.08 -16.45
CA VAL A 33 -11.39 -10.12 -16.75
C VAL A 33 -10.94 -8.82 -17.42
N ASP A 34 -11.66 -8.36 -18.44
CA ASP A 34 -11.35 -7.13 -19.17
C ASP A 34 -11.44 -5.90 -18.24
N ALA A 35 -12.46 -5.83 -17.39
CA ALA A 35 -12.58 -4.79 -16.37
C ALA A 35 -11.42 -4.82 -15.36
N THR A 36 -10.98 -6.01 -14.94
CA THR A 36 -9.83 -6.16 -14.03
C THR A 36 -8.54 -5.68 -14.68
N LEU A 37 -8.30 -6.05 -15.94
CA LEU A 37 -7.11 -5.62 -16.68
C LEU A 37 -7.11 -4.11 -16.94
N ASP A 38 -8.26 -3.52 -17.29
CA ASP A 38 -8.40 -2.08 -17.47
C ASP A 38 -8.14 -1.33 -16.16
N LEU A 39 -8.68 -1.81 -15.03
CA LEU A 39 -8.41 -1.23 -13.70
C LEU A 39 -6.92 -1.27 -13.37
N ILE A 40 -6.28 -2.43 -13.47
CA ILE A 40 -4.84 -2.60 -13.16
C ILE A 40 -4.00 -1.69 -14.06
N THR A 41 -4.35 -1.60 -15.35
CA THR A 41 -3.66 -0.74 -16.31
C THR A 41 -3.78 0.72 -15.92
N ASN A 42 -5.00 1.21 -15.64
CA ASN A 42 -5.21 2.61 -15.28
C ASN A 42 -4.51 2.97 -13.96
N PHE A 43 -4.51 2.07 -12.98
CA PHE A 43 -3.77 2.28 -11.73
C PHE A 43 -2.27 2.35 -11.98
N SER A 44 -1.72 1.40 -12.75
CA SER A 44 -0.28 1.33 -13.02
C SER A 44 0.24 2.49 -13.85
N GLN A 45 -0.59 3.04 -14.75
CA GLN A 45 -0.23 4.17 -15.60
C GLN A 45 -0.57 5.53 -14.97
N GLY A 46 -1.15 5.55 -13.76
CA GLY A 46 -1.56 6.78 -13.09
C GLY A 46 -2.69 7.53 -13.81
N THR A 47 -3.56 6.80 -14.52
CA THR A 47 -4.67 7.36 -15.30
C THR A 47 -6.04 7.12 -14.66
N ILE A 48 -6.08 6.69 -13.39
CA ILE A 48 -7.31 6.63 -12.60
C ILE A 48 -7.96 8.02 -12.59
N SER A 49 -9.29 8.07 -12.72
CA SER A 49 -10.01 9.35 -12.72
C SER A 49 -9.82 10.10 -11.40
N GLU A 50 -9.79 11.44 -11.48
CA GLU A 50 -9.55 12.32 -10.33
C GLU A 50 -10.58 12.11 -9.21
N SER A 51 -11.85 11.90 -9.56
CA SER A 51 -12.93 11.59 -8.60
C SER A 51 -12.64 10.33 -7.81
N MET A 52 -12.19 9.27 -8.49
CA MET A 52 -11.89 7.99 -7.84
C MET A 52 -10.62 8.08 -7.00
N LEU A 53 -9.59 8.80 -7.46
CA LEU A 53 -8.40 9.07 -6.65
C LEU A 53 -8.77 9.86 -5.39
N ALA A 54 -9.59 10.91 -5.51
CA ALA A 54 -10.00 11.73 -4.38
C ALA A 54 -10.82 10.92 -3.36
N ASP A 55 -11.67 9.99 -3.79
CA ASP A 55 -12.47 9.16 -2.90
C ASP A 55 -11.68 8.01 -2.25
N TYR A 56 -10.60 7.53 -2.85
CA TYR A 56 -9.86 6.35 -2.39
C TYR A 56 -8.39 6.63 -2.03
N SER A 57 -8.06 7.87 -1.69
CA SER A 57 -6.74 8.29 -1.22
C SER A 57 -6.81 8.90 0.19
N PRO A 58 -5.66 9.03 0.90
CA PRO A 58 -5.57 9.73 2.17
C PRO A 58 -6.26 11.10 2.16
N GLY A 59 -6.95 11.43 3.27
CA GLY A 59 -7.75 12.65 3.42
C GLY A 59 -9.22 12.49 3.01
N SER A 60 -9.60 11.34 2.45
CA SER A 60 -10.99 10.99 2.17
C SER A 60 -11.62 10.15 3.27
N LYS A 61 -12.92 10.35 3.50
CA LYS A 61 -13.69 9.57 4.48
C LYS A 61 -13.72 8.08 4.15
N THR A 62 -13.80 7.74 2.87
CA THR A 62 -13.86 6.34 2.43
C THR A 62 -12.54 5.63 2.71
N TYR A 63 -11.39 6.29 2.47
CA TYR A 63 -10.08 5.72 2.77
C TYR A 63 -9.87 5.52 4.27
N GLU A 64 -10.18 6.54 5.09
CA GLU A 64 -10.10 6.47 6.55
C GLU A 64 -11.02 5.38 7.12
N SER A 65 -12.28 5.33 6.67
CA SER A 65 -13.24 4.33 7.13
C SER A 65 -12.83 2.92 6.73
N LEU A 66 -12.22 2.74 5.56
CA LEU A 66 -11.71 1.45 5.11
C LEU A 66 -10.54 1.01 6.00
N TRP A 67 -9.59 1.91 6.29
CA TRP A 67 -8.49 1.61 7.19
C TRP A 67 -8.99 1.21 8.59
N ASN A 68 -9.91 1.99 9.16
CA ASN A 68 -10.50 1.66 10.45
C ASN A 68 -11.16 0.28 10.45
N SER A 69 -11.83 -0.09 9.36
CA SER A 69 -12.44 -1.42 9.21
C SER A 69 -11.39 -2.53 9.14
N VAL A 70 -10.27 -2.33 8.44
CA VAL A 70 -9.15 -3.28 8.40
C VAL A 70 -8.56 -3.49 9.79
N VAL A 71 -8.34 -2.39 10.52
CA VAL A 71 -7.85 -2.43 11.90
C VAL A 71 -8.83 -3.19 12.81
N ASP A 72 -10.13 -2.87 12.74
CA ASP A 72 -11.16 -3.54 13.54
C ASP A 72 -11.23 -5.04 13.27
N ILE A 73 -11.07 -5.45 12.01
CA ILE A 73 -11.03 -6.86 11.64
C ILE A 73 -9.77 -7.52 12.20
N ALA A 74 -8.60 -6.89 12.10
CA ALA A 74 -7.36 -7.44 12.66
C ALA A 74 -7.51 -7.67 14.17
N GLU A 75 -8.05 -6.69 14.91
CA GLU A 75 -8.31 -6.83 16.34
C GLU A 75 -9.33 -7.92 16.67
N GLN A 76 -10.44 -7.97 15.91
CA GLN A 76 -11.51 -8.95 16.14
C GLN A 76 -11.00 -10.40 16.03
N TYR A 77 -10.05 -10.66 15.13
CA TYR A 77 -9.55 -11.99 14.85
C TYR A 77 -8.16 -12.26 15.45
N ASN A 78 -7.61 -11.34 16.25
CA ASN A 78 -6.38 -11.59 16.99
C ASN A 78 -6.68 -12.46 18.22
N ASP A 79 -6.13 -13.67 18.26
CA ASP A 79 -6.28 -14.64 19.35
C ASP A 79 -4.88 -15.07 19.85
N PRO A 80 -4.24 -14.27 20.73
CA PRO A 80 -2.88 -14.52 21.18
C PRO A 80 -2.70 -15.92 21.78
N GLY A 81 -1.72 -16.66 21.24
CA GLY A 81 -1.46 -18.06 21.60
C GLY A 81 -2.07 -19.09 20.65
N HIS A 82 -3.04 -18.70 19.82
CA HIS A 82 -3.61 -19.54 18.76
C HIS A 82 -3.39 -18.95 17.36
N PHE A 83 -3.63 -17.65 17.19
CA PHE A 83 -3.46 -16.94 15.93
C PHE A 83 -3.19 -15.45 16.19
N THR A 84 -2.09 -14.93 15.64
CA THR A 84 -1.81 -13.49 15.69
C THR A 84 -2.21 -12.84 14.37
N ALA A 85 -3.16 -11.92 14.45
CA ALA A 85 -3.45 -11.00 13.36
C ALA A 85 -2.57 -9.75 13.53
N PHE A 86 -1.95 -9.29 12.45
CA PHE A 86 -1.20 -8.03 12.45
C PHE A 86 -2.02 -6.92 11.82
N ILE A 87 -2.00 -5.75 12.44
CA ILE A 87 -2.41 -4.52 11.78
C ILE A 87 -1.29 -4.11 10.83
N GLY A 88 -1.61 -3.89 9.56
CA GLY A 88 -0.61 -3.55 8.56
C GLY A 88 -1.18 -3.25 7.19
N PHE A 89 -0.33 -2.75 6.31
CA PHE A 89 -0.65 -2.46 4.92
C PHE A 89 0.56 -2.68 4.02
N GLU A 90 0.33 -2.85 2.72
CA GLU A 90 1.40 -2.87 1.73
C GLU A 90 1.61 -1.47 1.16
N TRP A 91 2.84 -0.97 1.22
CA TRP A 91 3.28 0.19 0.47
C TRP A 91 4.04 -0.29 -0.78
N THR A 92 3.61 0.20 -1.94
CA THR A 92 4.16 -0.23 -3.24
C THR A 92 4.62 0.98 -4.03
N SER A 93 5.93 1.16 -4.14
CA SER A 93 6.52 2.17 -5.02
C SER A 93 6.67 1.60 -6.43
N LEU A 94 6.03 2.25 -7.41
CA LEU A 94 6.09 1.88 -8.82
C LEU A 94 6.99 2.84 -9.61
N ILE A 95 8.29 2.54 -9.67
CA ILE A 95 9.27 3.36 -10.42
C ILE A 95 9.36 2.86 -11.85
N LYS A 96 8.67 3.52 -12.79
CA LYS A 96 8.69 3.16 -14.22
C LYS A 96 8.36 1.68 -14.47
N GLY A 97 7.43 1.12 -13.70
CA GLY A 97 7.04 -0.30 -13.77
C GLY A 97 7.83 -1.23 -12.84
N ASN A 98 8.93 -0.78 -12.24
CA ASN A 98 9.69 -1.54 -11.26
C ASN A 98 9.05 -1.38 -9.87
N ASN A 99 8.74 -2.49 -9.21
CA ASN A 99 8.00 -2.50 -7.95
C ASN A 99 8.91 -2.65 -6.75
N MET A 100 8.89 -1.68 -5.84
CA MET A 100 9.44 -1.84 -4.50
C MET A 100 8.31 -2.02 -3.51
N HIS A 101 8.11 -3.24 -3.05
CA HIS A 101 7.08 -3.54 -2.08
C HIS A 101 7.62 -3.58 -0.65
N ARG A 102 6.81 -3.10 0.28
CA ARG A 102 7.05 -3.16 1.72
C ARG A 102 5.76 -3.46 2.45
N VAL A 103 5.75 -4.52 3.26
CA VAL A 103 4.68 -4.76 4.22
C VAL A 103 4.98 -3.95 5.46
N VAL A 104 4.16 -2.96 5.76
CA VAL A 104 4.24 -2.14 6.98
C VAL A 104 3.42 -2.81 8.06
N ILE A 105 4.04 -3.07 9.21
CA ILE A 105 3.44 -3.76 10.35
C ILE A 105 3.48 -2.86 11.57
N PHE A 106 2.32 -2.70 12.20
CA PHE A 106 2.16 -2.04 13.48
C PHE A 106 2.25 -3.09 14.58
N ARG A 107 3.07 -2.85 15.60
CA ARG A 107 3.11 -3.73 16.79
C ARG A 107 1.92 -3.48 17.73
N ASP A 108 1.29 -2.33 17.56
CA ASP A 108 0.29 -1.77 18.46
C ASP A 108 -1.13 -2.23 18.17
N ASP A 109 -2.07 -1.75 18.99
CA ASP A 109 -3.50 -2.00 18.89
C ASP A 109 -4.23 -0.90 18.08
N ALA A 110 -5.57 -1.01 18.03
CA ALA A 110 -6.41 -0.06 17.33
C ALA A 110 -6.30 1.39 17.83
N ASP A 111 -6.09 1.61 19.12
CA ASP A 111 -6.07 2.97 19.71
C ASP A 111 -4.91 3.80 19.17
N ARG A 112 -3.79 3.14 18.82
CA ARG A 112 -2.64 3.78 18.17
C ARG A 112 -2.74 3.72 16.64
N ALA A 113 -3.02 2.55 16.07
CA ALA A 113 -2.99 2.37 14.62
C ALA A 113 -4.03 3.22 13.86
N LYS A 114 -5.19 3.51 14.47
CA LYS A 114 -6.22 4.38 13.87
C LYS A 114 -5.89 5.87 13.89
N GLN A 115 -4.78 6.28 14.52
CA GLN A 115 -4.35 7.68 14.54
C GLN A 115 -3.67 8.13 13.25
N VAL A 116 -3.36 7.18 12.37
CA VAL A 116 -2.80 7.41 11.04
C VAL A 116 -3.61 6.63 10.01
N VAL A 117 -3.41 6.94 8.74
CA VAL A 117 -3.89 6.12 7.62
C VAL A 117 -2.70 5.60 6.84
N PRO A 118 -2.84 4.50 6.06
CA PRO A 118 -1.77 3.98 5.24
C PRO A 118 -1.22 5.04 4.28
N MET A 119 0.11 5.10 4.16
CA MET A 119 0.77 5.94 3.17
C MET A 119 0.60 5.34 1.77
N VAL A 120 0.36 6.19 0.78
CA VAL A 120 0.31 5.79 -0.64
C VAL A 120 1.56 6.24 -1.39
N GLN A 121 1.79 5.70 -2.59
CA GLN A 121 2.95 6.08 -3.41
C GLN A 121 2.72 7.27 -4.35
N THR A 122 1.46 7.64 -4.60
CA THR A 122 1.09 8.53 -5.71
C THR A 122 0.95 9.97 -5.22
N PRO A 123 1.72 10.93 -5.78
CA PRO A 123 1.50 12.34 -5.53
C PRO A 123 0.09 12.80 -5.99
N PRO A 124 -0.53 13.80 -5.35
CA PRO A 124 0.00 14.58 -4.22
C PRO A 124 -0.20 13.91 -2.85
N PHE A 125 -0.83 12.74 -2.79
CA PHE A 125 -1.25 12.11 -1.53
C PHE A 125 -0.13 11.32 -0.85
N GLY A 126 0.93 10.99 -1.57
CA GLY A 126 2.10 10.32 -1.02
C GLY A 126 3.29 10.35 -1.97
N SER A 127 4.21 9.41 -1.80
CA SER A 127 5.52 9.42 -2.47
C SER A 127 6.02 8.01 -2.75
N PRO A 128 6.73 7.78 -3.88
CA PRO A 128 7.38 6.51 -4.16
C PRO A 128 8.79 6.42 -3.54
N ASP A 129 9.28 7.45 -2.84
CA ASP A 129 10.59 7.42 -2.20
C ASP A 129 10.53 6.67 -0.85
N PRO A 130 11.36 5.61 -0.64
CA PRO A 130 11.44 4.93 0.66
C PRO A 130 11.79 5.87 1.82
N ARG A 131 12.51 6.98 1.58
CA ARG A 131 12.81 7.97 2.63
C ARG A 131 11.54 8.62 3.19
N ASP A 132 10.56 8.88 2.34
CA ASP A 132 9.28 9.45 2.78
C ASP A 132 8.44 8.40 3.53
N LEU A 133 8.55 7.13 3.15
CA LEU A 133 7.98 6.03 3.94
C LEU A 133 8.62 5.97 5.33
N TRP A 134 9.95 6.05 5.44
CA TRP A 134 10.63 6.05 6.74
C TRP A 134 10.25 7.25 7.60
N ALA A 135 10.07 8.43 6.99
CA ALA A 135 9.54 9.60 7.69
C ALA A 135 8.12 9.34 8.23
N TYR A 136 7.25 8.69 7.44
CA TYR A 136 5.93 8.27 7.91
C TYR A 136 5.99 7.31 9.11
N LEU A 137 6.92 6.34 9.10
CA LEU A 137 7.13 5.41 10.21
C LEU A 137 7.62 6.14 11.47
N GLU A 138 8.56 7.07 11.30
CA GLU A 138 9.07 7.92 12.37
C GLU A 138 7.97 8.80 12.98
N ASP A 139 7.17 9.45 12.13
CA ASP A 139 6.05 10.29 12.55
C ASP A 139 5.01 9.49 13.34
N TYR A 140 4.77 8.22 12.96
CA TYR A 140 3.89 7.34 13.74
C TYR A 140 4.44 7.09 15.15
N GLU A 141 5.70 6.69 15.28
CA GLU A 141 6.31 6.46 16.60
C GLU A 141 6.29 7.74 17.44
N GLN A 142 6.63 8.89 16.87
CA GLN A 142 6.64 10.18 17.58
C GLN A 142 5.25 10.62 18.03
N LYS A 143 4.24 10.46 17.17
CA LYS A 143 2.87 10.89 17.43
C LYS A 143 2.18 10.01 18.48
N THR A 144 2.41 8.70 18.41
CA THR A 144 1.61 7.72 19.16
C THR A 144 2.36 7.08 20.33
N GLY A 145 3.70 7.13 20.31
CA GLY A 145 4.55 6.34 21.20
C GLY A 145 4.48 4.83 20.95
N GLY A 146 3.99 4.42 19.78
CA GLY A 146 3.94 3.04 19.30
C GLY A 146 5.23 2.60 18.61
N ASP A 147 5.25 1.34 18.16
CA ASP A 147 6.35 0.71 17.41
C ASP A 147 5.83 0.25 16.03
N ILE A 148 6.59 0.58 14.98
CA ILE A 148 6.23 0.24 13.59
C ILE A 148 7.48 -0.09 12.78
N PHE A 149 7.36 -1.02 11.83
CA PHE A 149 8.45 -1.30 10.88
C PHE A 149 7.91 -1.78 9.53
N ALA A 150 8.81 -1.89 8.56
CA ALA A 150 8.52 -2.40 7.24
C ALA A 150 9.32 -3.67 6.93
N ILE A 151 8.74 -4.59 6.17
CA ILE A 151 9.41 -5.77 5.62
C ILE A 151 9.49 -5.58 4.12
N ALA A 152 10.70 -5.37 3.59
CA ALA A 152 10.90 -5.36 2.15
C ALA A 152 10.72 -6.78 1.60
N HIS A 153 10.15 -6.90 0.40
CA HIS A 153 9.93 -8.18 -0.24
C HIS A 153 9.83 -8.06 -1.76
N ASN A 154 9.84 -9.21 -2.44
CA ASN A 154 9.63 -9.29 -3.90
C ASN A 154 10.69 -8.49 -4.68
N GLY A 155 11.95 -8.60 -4.25
CA GLY A 155 13.09 -7.86 -4.80
C GLY A 155 13.33 -8.11 -6.30
N ASN A 156 12.92 -9.27 -6.82
CA ASN A 156 12.93 -9.61 -8.24
C ASN A 156 12.07 -8.66 -9.08
N LEU A 157 10.86 -8.27 -8.62
CA LEU A 157 10.00 -7.32 -9.35
C LEU A 157 10.46 -5.86 -9.22
N SER A 158 11.44 -5.60 -8.35
CA SER A 158 12.11 -4.31 -8.26
C SER A 158 13.09 -4.08 -9.42
N ASN A 159 13.40 -5.12 -10.21
CA ASN A 159 14.34 -5.03 -11.33
C ASN A 159 15.72 -4.50 -10.87
N GLY A 160 16.16 -4.97 -9.70
CA GLY A 160 17.45 -4.62 -9.08
C GLY A 160 17.47 -3.36 -8.24
N ILE A 161 16.42 -2.51 -8.24
CA ILE A 161 16.45 -1.23 -7.50
C ILE A 161 16.49 -1.41 -5.98
N MET A 162 16.00 -2.53 -5.46
CA MET A 162 15.97 -2.80 -4.01
C MET A 162 17.35 -3.13 -3.42
N PHE A 163 18.24 -3.70 -4.22
CA PHE A 163 19.55 -4.21 -3.79
C PHE A 163 20.72 -3.61 -4.58
N ARG A 164 20.55 -2.37 -5.05
CA ARG A 164 21.66 -1.62 -5.65
C ARG A 164 22.79 -1.46 -4.63
N LEU A 165 24.01 -1.31 -5.14
CA LEU A 165 25.22 -1.24 -4.31
C LEU A 165 25.66 0.19 -3.99
N SER A 166 25.33 1.15 -4.86
CA SER A 166 25.89 2.50 -4.81
C SER A 166 24.86 3.62 -4.73
N ASP A 167 23.67 3.44 -5.31
CA ASP A 167 22.73 4.52 -5.52
C ASP A 167 21.26 4.08 -5.51
N GLN A 168 20.42 5.02 -5.12
CA GLN A 168 18.97 4.89 -4.95
C GLN A 168 18.26 4.82 -6.30
N TRP A 169 16.94 4.60 -6.29
CA TRP A 169 16.11 4.48 -7.50
C TRP A 169 16.21 5.71 -8.45
N ASN A 170 16.55 6.89 -7.92
CA ASN A 170 16.68 8.16 -8.65
C ASN A 170 18.13 8.51 -9.03
N GLY A 171 19.10 7.62 -8.78
CA GLY A 171 20.52 7.85 -9.07
C GLY A 171 21.28 8.62 -7.98
N ARG A 172 20.62 9.03 -6.89
CA ARG A 172 21.30 9.62 -5.73
C ARG A 172 22.13 8.54 -5.03
N GLU A 173 23.41 8.78 -4.82
CA GLU A 173 24.27 7.87 -4.06
C GLU A 173 23.70 7.59 -2.67
N PHE A 174 23.97 6.39 -2.15
CA PHE A 174 23.65 6.10 -0.76
C PHE A 174 24.54 6.95 0.15
N ASP A 175 23.90 7.60 1.11
CA ASP A 175 24.56 8.30 2.20
C ASP A 175 24.34 7.54 3.52
N LEU A 176 25.05 7.98 4.56
CA LEU A 176 24.96 7.38 5.89
C LEU A 176 23.51 7.38 6.43
N ASP A 177 22.77 8.45 6.15
CA ASP A 177 21.37 8.59 6.53
C ASP A 177 20.51 7.48 5.91
N TYR A 178 20.62 7.25 4.59
CA TYR A 178 19.86 6.21 3.92
C TYR A 178 20.09 4.82 4.51
N VAL A 179 21.35 4.42 4.69
CA VAL A 179 21.68 3.08 5.19
C VAL A 179 21.27 2.92 6.66
N THR A 180 21.35 3.99 7.45
CA THR A 180 20.92 3.98 8.86
C THR A 180 19.41 3.86 8.96
N GLN A 181 18.66 4.66 8.21
CA GLN A 181 17.20 4.60 8.21
C GLN A 181 16.69 3.27 7.68
N ARG A 182 17.28 2.74 6.59
CA ARG A 182 16.93 1.41 6.08
C ARG A 182 17.18 0.31 7.12
N ALA A 183 18.33 0.33 7.79
CA ALA A 183 18.64 -0.66 8.82
C ALA A 183 17.70 -0.58 10.03
N LYS A 184 17.25 0.62 10.41
CA LYS A 184 16.27 0.84 11.48
C LYS A 184 14.88 0.33 11.09
N TRP A 185 14.38 0.78 9.93
CA TRP A 185 12.98 0.65 9.55
C TRP A 185 12.65 -0.59 8.73
N GLU A 186 13.64 -1.16 8.06
CA GLU A 186 13.52 -2.39 7.27
C GLU A 186 14.44 -3.49 7.81
N PRO A 187 14.27 -3.93 9.07
CA PRO A 187 15.18 -4.89 9.71
C PRO A 187 15.05 -6.31 9.15
N LEU A 188 13.96 -6.59 8.42
CA LEU A 188 13.63 -7.91 7.87
C LEU A 188 13.39 -7.81 6.37
N TYR A 189 13.67 -8.93 5.69
CA TYR A 189 13.42 -9.11 4.27
C TYR A 189 12.80 -10.49 4.01
N GLU A 190 11.71 -10.54 3.26
CA GLU A 190 11.09 -11.81 2.81
C GLU A 190 11.84 -12.33 1.57
N ALA A 191 12.64 -13.38 1.77
CA ALA A 191 13.49 -13.95 0.72
C ALA A 191 12.75 -14.80 -0.34
N THR A 192 11.56 -15.31 0.00
CA THR A 192 10.76 -16.18 -0.86
C THR A 192 9.30 -15.77 -0.80
N GLN A 193 8.67 -15.64 -1.97
CA GLN A 193 7.25 -15.33 -2.11
C GLN A 193 6.66 -16.17 -3.26
N ILE A 194 5.35 -16.44 -3.28
CA ILE A 194 4.76 -17.31 -4.33
C ILE A 194 4.97 -16.77 -5.77
N LYS A 195 5.20 -15.45 -5.95
CA LYS A 195 5.51 -14.85 -7.26
C LYS A 195 6.98 -14.96 -7.66
N GLY A 196 7.84 -15.45 -6.77
CA GLY A 196 9.27 -15.66 -7.03
C GLY A 196 10.12 -15.48 -5.77
N ASP A 197 11.36 -15.96 -5.89
CA ASP A 197 12.42 -15.66 -4.93
C ASP A 197 13.14 -14.38 -5.37
N GLY A 198 13.60 -13.60 -4.40
CA GLY A 198 14.29 -12.33 -4.65
C GLY A 198 15.20 -11.95 -3.52
#